data_AF-A0A915LLQ4-F1
#
_entry.id   AF-A0A915LLQ4-F1
#
_cell.length_a   1.000
_cell.length_b   1.000
_cell.length_c   1.000
_cell.angle_alpha   90.00
_cell.angle_beta   90.00
_cell.angle_gamma   90.00
#
_symmetry.space_group_name_H-M   'P 1'
#
loop_
_entity.id
_entity.type
_entity.pdbx_description
1 polymer ?
#
loop_
_entity_poly.entity_id
_entity_poly.type
_entity_poly.pdbx_seq_one_letter_code
_entity_poly.pdbx_strand_id
1 'polypeptide(L)'
;MAEYCIICSKALTSNNMYSIPCSHVFHKECITNWISQEKSCPRCRKEATSNDIKQFTIIKIYVRDIYNIKTVLKKVKTCDTISVIKHMIEMTRGIPVDQQRLVYKGQFLEDERTIAYYDICNDSIIDSVIRMVC
;
A
#
# COMPACT_ATOMS: atom_id res chain seq x y z
N MET A 1 -3.37 12.17 -11.13
CA MET A 1 -3.89 10.81 -10.82
C MET A 1 -4.64 10.33 -12.05
N ALA A 2 -4.55 9.05 -12.43
CA ALA A 2 -5.30 8.55 -13.57
C ALA A 2 -6.76 8.32 -13.17
N GLU A 3 -7.69 9.07 -13.73
CA GLU A 3 -9.13 8.94 -13.48
C GLU A 3 -9.79 7.88 -14.40
N TYR A 4 -9.03 7.38 -15.38
CA TYR A 4 -9.48 6.45 -16.41
C TYR A 4 -8.53 5.25 -16.53
N CYS A 5 -9.10 4.10 -16.88
CA CYS A 5 -8.37 2.88 -17.19
C CYS A 5 -7.81 2.97 -18.62
N ILE A 6 -6.50 2.81 -18.82
CA ILE A 6 -5.88 2.92 -20.16
C ILE A 6 -6.24 1.77 -21.11
N ILE A 7 -6.78 0.65 -20.59
CA ILE A 7 -7.13 -0.52 -21.40
C ILE A 7 -8.50 -0.31 -22.07
N CYS A 8 -9.47 0.24 -21.34
CA CYS A 8 -10.85 0.37 -21.82
C CYS A 8 -11.34 1.84 -21.94
N SER A 9 -10.52 2.81 -21.53
CA SER A 9 -10.83 4.24 -21.51
C SER A 9 -12.04 4.64 -20.64
N LYS A 10 -12.53 3.75 -19.77
CA LYS A 10 -13.63 4.04 -18.84
C LYS A 10 -13.11 4.56 -17.50
N ALA A 11 -13.95 5.32 -16.79
CA ALA A 11 -13.64 5.87 -15.47
C ALA A 11 -13.37 4.76 -14.43
N LEU A 12 -12.39 5.00 -13.56
CA LEU A 12 -12.09 4.12 -12.42
C LEU A 12 -12.99 4.52 -11.24
N THR A 13 -13.73 3.55 -10.67
CA THR A 13 -14.59 3.75 -9.50
C THR A 13 -14.00 3.02 -8.30
N SER A 14 -14.25 3.51 -7.07
CA SER A 14 -13.62 3.02 -5.83
C SER A 14 -13.67 1.49 -5.62
N ASN A 15 -14.71 0.82 -6.13
CA ASN A 15 -14.89 -0.63 -5.94
C ASN A 15 -14.25 -1.49 -7.05
N ASN A 16 -13.82 -0.91 -8.17
CA ASN A 16 -13.23 -1.64 -9.29
C ASN A 16 -11.86 -1.09 -9.68
N MET A 17 -11.09 -0.61 -8.71
CA MET A 17 -9.71 -0.19 -8.92
C MET A 17 -8.78 -1.30 -8.44
N TYR A 18 -7.91 -1.78 -9.31
CA TYR A 18 -6.91 -2.79 -9.02
C TYR A 18 -5.54 -2.31 -9.45
N SER A 19 -4.54 -2.60 -8.65
CA SER A 19 -3.16 -2.23 -8.90
C SER A 19 -2.27 -3.46 -9.01
N ILE A 20 -1.17 -3.29 -9.73
CA ILE A 20 -0.06 -4.25 -9.82
C ILE A 20 1.19 -3.63 -9.15
N PRO A 21 2.33 -4.35 -9.00
CA PRO A 21 3.45 -3.93 -8.17
C PRO A 21 4.10 -2.60 -8.57
N CYS A 22 3.92 -2.17 -9.82
CA CYS A 22 4.36 -0.86 -10.30
C CYS A 22 3.41 0.30 -9.90
N SER A 23 2.42 0.06 -9.04
CA SER A 23 1.43 1.04 -8.55
C SER A 23 0.53 1.68 -9.61
N HIS A 24 0.45 1.10 -10.82
CA HIS A 24 -0.51 1.52 -11.84
C HIS A 24 -1.87 0.85 -11.62
N VAL A 25 -2.94 1.60 -11.87
CA VAL A 25 -4.32 1.23 -11.52
C VAL A 25 -5.17 0.99 -12.78
N PHE A 26 -5.97 -0.07 -12.76
CA PHE A 26 -6.84 -0.53 -13.85
C PHE A 26 -8.12 -1.18 -13.29
N HIS A 27 -9.11 -1.46 -14.14
CA HIS A 27 -10.24 -2.32 -13.74
C HIS A 27 -9.80 -3.77 -13.56
N LYS A 28 -10.43 -4.50 -12.64
CA LYS A 28 -10.13 -5.92 -12.37
C LYS A 28 -10.13 -6.75 -13.65
N GLU A 29 -11.22 -6.69 -14.40
CA GLU A 29 -11.43 -7.48 -15.60
C GLU A 29 -10.41 -7.10 -16.69
N CYS A 30 -10.11 -5.81 -16.84
CA CYS A 30 -9.15 -5.34 -17.83
C CYS A 30 -7.73 -5.83 -17.53
N ILE A 31 -7.27 -5.69 -16.27
CA ILE A 31 -5.91 -6.12 -15.92
C ILE A 31 -5.78 -7.64 -15.86
N THR A 32 -6.81 -8.36 -15.40
CA THR A 32 -6.81 -9.83 -15.41
C THR A 32 -6.71 -10.35 -16.84
N ASN A 33 -7.53 -9.83 -17.77
CA ASN A 33 -7.47 -10.26 -19.18
C ASN A 33 -6.10 -9.94 -19.81
N TRP A 34 -5.54 -8.75 -19.54
CA TRP A 34 -4.22 -8.39 -20.03
C TRP A 34 -3.13 -9.32 -19.51
N ILE A 35 -3.06 -9.56 -18.20
CA ILE A 35 -2.03 -10.39 -17.56
C ILE A 35 -2.10 -11.86 -18.00
N SER A 36 -3.29 -12.35 -18.36
CA SER A 36 -3.46 -13.68 -18.94
C SER A 36 -2.80 -13.82 -20.32
N GLN A 37 -2.61 -12.72 -21.05
CA GLN A 37 -1.95 -12.70 -22.37
C GLN A 37 -0.48 -12.25 -22.26
N GLU A 38 -0.25 -11.20 -21.49
CA GLU A 38 1.02 -10.47 -21.39
C GLU A 38 1.36 -10.28 -19.91
N LYS A 39 2.40 -10.94 -19.39
CA LYS A 39 2.83 -10.88 -17.98
C LYS A 39 3.52 -9.57 -17.60
N SER A 40 2.96 -8.44 -18.03
CA SER A 40 3.56 -7.12 -17.88
C SER A 40 2.51 -6.02 -17.66
N CYS A 41 2.93 -4.91 -17.07
CA CYS A 41 2.08 -3.74 -16.88
C CYS A 41 1.71 -3.09 -18.23
N PRO A 42 0.42 -2.86 -18.53
CA PRO A 42 0.01 -2.17 -19.76
C PRO A 42 0.50 -0.72 -19.87
N ARG A 43 0.97 -0.12 -18.76
CA ARG A 43 1.43 1.27 -18.70
C ARG A 43 2.94 1.45 -18.73
N CYS A 44 3.71 0.54 -18.12
CA CYS A 44 5.16 0.65 -18.01
C CYS A 44 5.94 -0.62 -18.35
N ARG A 45 5.27 -1.70 -18.77
CA ARG A 45 5.85 -3.00 -19.13
C ARG A 45 6.64 -3.73 -18.03
N LYS A 46 6.61 -3.24 -16.79
CA LYS A 46 7.18 -3.97 -15.63
C LYS A 46 6.47 -5.32 -15.48
N GLU A 47 7.22 -6.38 -15.22
CA GLU A 47 6.67 -7.73 -15.06
C GLU A 47 5.64 -7.78 -13.93
N ALA A 48 4.54 -8.49 -14.18
CA ALA A 48 3.46 -8.70 -13.22
C ALA A 48 2.69 -9.98 -13.57
N THR A 49 2.20 -10.66 -12.54
CA THR A 49 1.42 -11.90 -12.66
C THR A 49 0.04 -11.75 -12.02
N SER A 50 -0.83 -12.74 -12.22
CA SER A 50 -2.20 -12.73 -11.67
C SER A 50 -2.22 -12.62 -10.13
N ASN A 51 -1.18 -13.11 -9.46
CA ASN A 51 -1.04 -13.04 -7.99
C ASN A 51 -0.72 -11.62 -7.50
N ASP A 52 -0.19 -10.77 -8.39
CA ASP A 52 0.20 -9.41 -8.07
C ASP A 52 -0.94 -8.40 -8.24
N ILE A 53 -2.08 -8.83 -8.78
CA ILE A 53 -3.27 -8.01 -8.96
C ILE A 53 -3.96 -7.85 -7.60
N LYS A 54 -3.79 -6.68 -6.99
CA LYS A 54 -4.36 -6.36 -5.66
C LYS A 54 -5.38 -5.23 -5.79
N GLN A 55 -6.45 -5.28 -5.00
CA GLN A 55 -7.45 -4.22 -5.01
C GLN A 55 -6.82 -2.91 -4.52
N PHE A 56 -6.97 -1.85 -5.30
CA PHE A 56 -6.72 -0.49 -4.87
C PHE A 56 -7.95 0.00 -4.11
N THR A 57 -7.80 0.21 -2.81
CA THR A 57 -8.85 0.81 -1.99
C THR A 57 -8.24 1.62 -0.85
N ILE A 58 -9.03 2.54 -0.29
CA ILE A 58 -8.66 3.26 0.91
C ILE A 58 -9.12 2.43 2.10
N ILE A 59 -8.17 2.01 2.93
CA ILE A 59 -8.43 1.27 4.16
C ILE A 59 -8.11 2.14 5.37
N LYS A 60 -8.69 1.78 6.50
CA LYS A 60 -8.32 2.28 7.82
C LYS A 60 -7.31 1.30 8.43
N ILE A 61 -6.22 1.81 8.95
CA ILE A 61 -5.25 1.03 9.74
C ILE A 61 -5.02 1.73 11.08
N TYR A 62 -4.60 0.97 12.07
CA TYR A 62 -4.23 1.46 13.38
C TYR A 62 -2.73 1.36 13.57
N VAL A 63 -2.06 2.47 13.84
CA VAL A 63 -0.64 2.46 14.19
C VAL A 63 -0.52 2.56 15.69
N ARG A 64 -0.06 1.47 16.32
CA ARG A 64 0.14 1.36 17.76
C ARG A 64 1.60 1.62 18.09
N ASP A 65 1.85 2.58 18.96
CA ASP A 65 3.16 2.74 19.58
C ASP A 65 3.29 1.79 20.76
N ILE A 66 4.31 0.94 20.70
CA ILE A 66 4.52 -0.10 21.70
C ILE A 66 5.10 0.41 23.02
N TYR A 67 5.70 1.61 23.05
CA TYR A 67 6.26 2.20 24.26
C TYR A 67 5.23 3.01 25.02
N ASN A 68 4.48 3.86 24.30
CA ASN A 68 3.49 4.75 24.92
C ASN A 68 2.07 4.14 24.96
N ILE A 69 1.89 2.92 24.42
CA ILE A 69 0.59 2.23 24.31
C ILE A 69 -0.48 3.13 23.66
N LYS A 70 -0.05 3.98 22.73
CA LYS A 70 -0.91 4.94 22.01
C LYS A 70 -1.19 4.44 20.61
N THR A 71 -2.47 4.30 20.29
CA THR A 71 -2.94 3.88 18.96
C THR A 71 -3.54 5.05 18.20
N VAL A 72 -3.13 5.24 16.95
CA VAL A 72 -3.67 6.29 16.07
C VAL A 72 -4.27 5.68 14.81
N LEU A 73 -5.44 6.17 14.41
CA LEU A 73 -6.10 5.78 13.16
C LEU A 73 -5.43 6.49 11.97
N LYS A 74 -5.12 5.75 10.91
CA LYS A 74 -4.63 6.28 9.63
C LYS A 74 -5.49 5.76 8.48
N LYS A 75 -5.86 6.65 7.56
CA LYS A 75 -6.47 6.29 6.28
C LYS A 75 -5.35 6.19 5.25
N VAL A 76 -5.16 5.01 4.68
CA VAL A 76 -4.09 4.73 3.71
C VAL A 76 -4.66 4.04 2.48
N LYS A 77 -3.97 4.16 1.36
CA LYS A 77 -4.30 3.38 0.16
C LYS A 77 -3.54 2.06 0.21
N THR A 78 -4.13 1.00 -0.33
CA THR A 78 -3.45 -0.30 -0.44
C THR A 78 -2.20 -0.26 -1.33
N CYS A 79 -2.07 0.73 -2.22
CA CYS A 79 -0.87 0.98 -3.01
C CYS A 79 0.18 1.86 -2.31
N ASP A 80 -0.13 2.48 -1.17
CA ASP A 80 0.84 3.33 -0.48
C ASP A 80 2.01 2.46 -0.01
N THR A 81 3.22 2.98 -0.17
CA THR A 81 4.42 2.33 0.33
C THR A 81 4.57 2.55 1.84
N ILE A 82 5.35 1.70 2.49
CA ILE A 82 5.66 1.84 3.92
C ILE A 82 6.37 3.18 4.19
N SER A 83 7.20 3.66 3.27
CA SER A 83 7.80 5.00 3.35
C SER A 83 6.74 6.10 3.49
N VAL A 84 5.68 6.05 2.69
CA VAL A 84 4.57 7.02 2.77
C VAL A 84 3.92 6.98 4.17
N ILE A 85 3.71 5.79 4.73
CA ILE A 85 3.11 5.64 6.07
C ILE A 85 4.00 6.20 7.16
N LYS A 86 5.32 5.95 7.10
CA LYS A 86 6.26 6.53 8.07
C LYS A 86 6.24 8.05 8.05
N HIS A 87 6.17 8.68 6.87
CA HIS A 87 5.97 10.12 6.78
C HIS A 87 4.62 10.57 7.35
N MET A 88 3.53 9.82 7.10
CA MET A 88 2.23 10.13 7.74
C MET A 88 2.30 10.08 9.27
N ILE A 89 3.10 9.17 9.83
CA ILE A 89 3.33 9.04 11.27
C ILE A 89 4.18 10.21 11.77
N GLU A 90 5.29 10.53 11.09
CA GLU A 90 6.18 11.67 11.39
C GLU A 90 5.38 12.98 11.47
N MET A 91 4.57 13.28 10.45
CA MET A 91 3.74 14.49 10.42
C MET A 91 2.75 14.60 11.59
N THR A 92 2.31 13.48 12.16
CA THR A 92 1.30 13.48 13.23
C THR A 92 1.89 13.31 14.63
N ARG A 93 3.11 12.76 14.73
CA ARG A 93 3.71 12.39 16.01
C ARG A 93 5.07 13.04 16.25
N GLY A 94 5.69 13.63 15.23
CA GLY A 94 7.01 14.24 15.29
C GLY A 94 8.18 13.26 15.39
N ILE A 95 7.96 11.96 15.11
CA ILE A 95 9.02 10.94 15.16
C ILE A 95 9.67 10.86 13.78
N PRO A 96 10.98 11.15 13.63
CA PRO A 96 11.69 11.06 12.35
C PRO A 96 11.55 9.70 11.67
N VAL A 97 11.37 9.66 10.35
CA VAL A 97 11.16 8.43 9.55
C VAL A 97 12.25 7.37 9.77
N ASP A 98 13.51 7.78 9.88
CA ASP A 98 14.68 6.93 10.11
C ASP A 98 14.70 6.28 11.50
N GLN A 99 14.07 6.93 12.48
CA GLN A 99 13.89 6.41 13.83
C GLN A 99 12.70 5.44 13.94
N GLN A 100 11.80 5.41 12.95
CA GLN A 100 10.62 4.54 12.96
C GLN A 100 10.92 3.16 12.37
N ARG A 101 10.60 2.12 13.14
CA ARG A 101 10.44 0.75 12.62
C ARG A 101 8.97 0.35 12.70
N LEU A 102 8.39 -0.04 11.57
CA LEU A 102 7.04 -0.59 11.53
C LEU A 102 7.11 -2.11 11.49
N VAL A 103 6.26 -2.76 12.27
CA VAL A 103 6.16 -4.21 12.42
C VAL A 103 4.71 -4.64 12.22
N TYR A 104 4.52 -5.69 11.44
CA TYR A 104 3.20 -6.30 11.25
C TYR A 104 3.35 -7.82 11.18
N LYS A 105 2.51 -8.55 11.92
CA LYS A 105 2.59 -10.03 12.04
C LYS A 105 4.00 -10.55 12.34
N GLY A 106 4.77 -9.82 13.15
CA GLY A 106 6.14 -10.18 13.53
C GLY A 106 7.22 -9.88 12.47
N GLN A 107 6.86 -9.30 11.32
CA GLN A 107 7.80 -8.92 10.27
C GLN A 107 8.06 -7.40 10.26
N PHE A 108 9.32 -7.01 10.10
CA PHE A 108 9.69 -5.62 9.83
C PHE A 108 9.29 -5.21 8.42
N LEU A 109 8.63 -4.07 8.30
CA LEU A 109 8.15 -3.55 7.04
C LEU A 109 9.24 -2.75 6.31
N GLU A 110 9.35 -2.98 5.00
CA GLU A 110 10.34 -2.38 4.10
C GLU A 110 9.76 -1.17 3.37
N ASP A 111 10.55 -0.09 3.27
CA ASP A 111 10.09 1.21 2.77
C ASP A 111 9.58 1.20 1.33
N GLU A 112 10.12 0.31 0.50
CA GLU A 112 9.74 0.17 -0.91
C GLU A 112 8.51 -0.71 -1.14
N ARG A 113 8.08 -1.46 -0.12
CA ARG A 113 6.92 -2.37 -0.23
C ARG A 113 5.63 -1.62 0.07
N THR A 114 4.52 -2.12 -0.46
CA THR A 114 3.19 -1.50 -0.31
C THR A 114 2.39 -2.16 0.79
N ILE A 115 1.32 -1.51 1.25
CA ILE A 115 0.32 -2.10 2.16
C ILE A 115 -0.23 -3.41 1.60
N ALA A 116 -0.56 -3.44 0.31
CA ALA A 116 -1.09 -4.63 -0.35
C ALA A 116 -0.09 -5.79 -0.40
N TYR A 117 1.21 -5.51 -0.45
CA TYR A 117 2.25 -6.54 -0.47
C TYR A 117 2.25 -7.37 0.84
N TYR A 118 2.01 -6.73 1.97
CA TYR A 118 1.96 -7.38 3.28
C TYR A 118 0.57 -7.93 3.64
N ASP A 119 -0.39 -7.91 2.71
CA ASP A 119 -1.79 -8.25 2.95
C ASP A 119 -2.36 -7.54 4.20
N ILE A 120 -2.01 -6.25 4.36
CA ILE A 120 -2.57 -5.40 5.40
C ILE A 120 -3.97 -4.98 4.96
N CYS A 121 -4.96 -5.30 5.80
CA CYS A 121 -6.38 -5.12 5.51
C CYS A 121 -6.98 -3.97 6.34
N ASN A 122 -8.23 -3.62 6.05
CA ASN A 122 -8.98 -2.69 6.88
C ASN A 122 -8.98 -3.13 8.35
N ASP A 123 -8.83 -2.15 9.24
CA ASP A 123 -8.72 -2.28 10.69
C ASP A 123 -7.51 -3.06 11.21
N SER A 124 -6.51 -3.33 10.35
CA SER A 124 -5.24 -3.95 10.77
C SER A 124 -4.44 -3.04 11.71
N ILE A 125 -3.72 -3.66 12.66
CA ILE A 125 -2.87 -2.97 13.63
C ILE A 125 -1.40 -3.16 13.23
N ILE A 126 -0.68 -2.06 13.04
CA ILE A 126 0.77 -2.02 12.79
C ILE A 126 1.45 -1.48 14.03
N ASP A 127 2.46 -2.20 14.50
CA ASP A 127 3.28 -1.78 15.63
C ASP A 127 4.39 -0.83 15.16
N SER A 128 4.50 0.31 15.82
CA SER A 128 5.56 1.29 15.64
C SER A 128 6.52 1.21 16.81
N VAL A 129 7.78 0.97 16.47
CA VAL A 129 8.90 0.84 17.40
C VAL A 129 9.89 1.94 17.08
N ILE A 130 10.22 2.75 18.08
CA ILE A 130 11.23 3.80 17.98
C ILE A 130 12.61 3.18 18.22
N ARG A 131 13.56 3.46 17.33
CA ARG A 131 14.99 3.22 17.61
C ARG A 131 15.51 4.35 18.50
N MET A 132 16.05 3.99 19.66
CA MET A 132 16.89 4.92 20.42
C MET A 132 18.26 4.97 19.74
N VAL A 133 18.59 6.09 19.13
CA VAL A 133 19.98 6.46 18.85
C VAL A 133 20.53 7.03 20.16
N CYS A 134 21.50 6.33 20.74
CA CYS A 134 22.25 6.76 21.92
C CYS A 134 23.20 7.91 21.58
#